data_AF-A0A075H6V0-F1
#
_entry.id   AF-A0A075H6V0-F1
#
_cell.length_a   1.000
_cell.length_b   1.000
_cell.length_c   1.000
_cell.angle_alpha   90.00
_cell.angle_beta   90.00
_cell.angle_gamma   90.00
#
_symmetry.space_group_name_H-M   'P 1'
#
loop_
_entity.id
_entity.type
_entity.pdbx_description
1 polymer ?
#
loop_
_entity_poly.entity_id
_entity_poly.type
_entity_poly.pdbx_seq_one_letter_code
_entity_poly.pdbx_strand_id
1 'polypeptide(L)'
;MADPIQMVRSRAHLKRVRGGRDGLYPFLEHNTWDMVHYFDDFLGDEIRGSGGTPGIYELNTGSDGVLSILADQTNGVAELSASTGAGADDEYAFIALPELNWTAQQNAVMAVRLNIDAITTVKIEVGFTDVTTDNGAVNVLATPTGTADDCAVWVFDTDDTAYWQCFGNKAGTEATKIEDGLAPVADTFETMIVALRDTNAKFLRLDANGNLTYESAWMTDAITAADKLVPWVGLQLRTGSIDRNLNIDYIDVRQRRTTS
;
A
#
# COMPACT_ATOMS: atom_id res chain seq x y z
N MET A 1 -6.38 17.58 -43.46
CA MET A 1 -6.13 17.72 -42.01
C MET A 1 -6.45 16.37 -41.40
N ALA A 2 -5.53 15.76 -40.65
CA ALA A 2 -5.84 14.53 -39.95
C ALA A 2 -6.75 14.88 -38.77
N ASP A 3 -7.95 14.32 -38.73
CA ASP A 3 -8.86 14.47 -37.59
C ASP A 3 -8.17 13.95 -36.32
N PRO A 4 -7.89 14.81 -35.32
CA PRO A 4 -7.25 14.38 -34.10
C PRO A 4 -8.33 13.98 -33.11
N ILE A 5 -9.26 13.11 -33.51
CA ILE A 5 -10.09 12.45 -32.50
C ILE A 5 -9.20 11.36 -31.93
N GLN A 6 -8.71 11.55 -30.70
CA GLN A 6 -8.05 10.51 -29.90
C GLN A 6 -9.05 9.38 -29.60
N MET A 7 -9.45 8.60 -30.62
CA MET A 7 -10.50 7.59 -30.49
C MET A 7 -10.05 6.32 -29.77
N VAL A 8 -8.73 6.10 -29.63
CA VAL A 8 -8.21 4.84 -29.08
C VAL A 8 -7.18 5.09 -27.99
N ARG A 9 -7.66 5.21 -26.75
CA ARG A 9 -6.83 5.25 -25.53
C ARG A 9 -6.57 3.84 -24.99
N SER A 10 -6.17 2.91 -25.85
CA SER A 10 -5.80 1.54 -25.45
C SER A 10 -4.29 1.38 -25.34
N ARG A 11 -3.84 0.50 -24.45
CA ARG A 11 -2.43 0.14 -24.26
C ARG A 11 -1.82 -0.39 -25.57
N ALA A 12 -2.54 -1.25 -26.28
CA ALA A 12 -2.09 -1.79 -27.56
C ALA A 12 -1.87 -0.70 -28.63
N HIS A 13 -2.76 0.29 -28.70
CA HIS A 13 -2.61 1.42 -29.61
C HIS A 13 -1.42 2.31 -29.20
N LEU A 14 -1.33 2.65 -27.91
CA LEU A 14 -0.22 3.43 -27.36
C LEU A 14 1.13 2.75 -27.60
N LYS A 15 1.20 1.42 -27.40
CA LYS A 15 2.40 0.62 -27.67
C LYS A 15 2.77 0.62 -29.15
N ARG A 16 1.79 0.59 -30.06
CA ARG A 16 2.04 0.67 -31.50
C ARG A 16 2.60 2.04 -31.91
N VAL A 17 2.14 3.12 -31.28
CA VAL A 17 2.51 4.50 -31.67
C VAL A 17 3.77 4.99 -30.95
N ARG A 18 3.96 4.59 -29.68
CA ARG A 18 5.02 5.09 -28.76
C ARG A 18 5.88 3.99 -28.14
N GLY A 19 5.45 2.73 -28.18
CA GLY A 19 6.15 1.62 -27.54
C GLY A 19 7.56 1.44 -28.10
N GLY A 20 8.55 1.49 -27.21
CA GLY A 20 9.97 1.35 -27.56
C GLY A 20 10.61 2.56 -28.25
N ARG A 21 9.86 3.64 -28.49
CA ARG A 21 10.39 4.88 -29.11
C ARG A 21 10.49 6.06 -28.13
N ASP A 22 9.77 5.99 -27.02
CA ASP A 22 9.67 7.06 -26.03
C ASP A 22 9.74 6.44 -24.63
N GLY A 23 10.66 6.94 -23.79
CA GLY A 23 10.81 6.51 -22.39
C GLY A 23 9.59 6.83 -21.53
N LEU A 24 8.67 7.65 -22.05
CA LEU A 24 7.41 8.01 -21.40
C LEU A 24 6.31 6.95 -21.56
N TYR A 25 6.52 5.88 -22.33
CA TYR A 25 5.50 4.84 -22.52
C TYR A 25 4.95 4.26 -21.20
N PRO A 26 5.76 3.90 -20.19
CA PRO A 26 5.26 3.39 -18.91
C PRO A 26 4.33 4.38 -18.19
N PHE A 27 4.67 5.68 -18.22
CA PHE A 27 3.83 6.74 -17.66
C PHE A 27 2.51 6.90 -18.43
N LEU A 28 2.58 6.88 -19.76
CA LEU A 28 1.41 7.03 -20.61
C LEU A 28 0.45 5.83 -20.54
N GLU A 29 0.95 4.62 -20.25
CA GLU A 29 0.12 3.41 -20.11
C GLU A 29 -0.92 3.56 -18.99
N HIS A 30 -0.60 4.27 -17.91
CA HIS A 30 -1.54 4.52 -16.80
C HIS A 30 -2.76 5.34 -17.20
N ASN A 31 -2.69 6.10 -18.30
CA ASN A 31 -3.79 6.92 -18.80
C ASN A 31 -4.67 6.19 -19.84
N THR A 32 -4.46 4.89 -20.03
CA THR A 32 -5.23 4.07 -20.98
C THR A 32 -6.48 3.49 -20.32
N TRP A 33 -7.53 3.25 -21.12
CA TRP A 33 -8.79 2.64 -20.65
C TRP A 33 -8.62 1.19 -20.18
N ASP A 34 -7.53 0.54 -20.59
CA ASP A 34 -7.18 -0.83 -20.21
C ASP A 34 -6.57 -0.91 -18.81
N MET A 35 -6.56 0.19 -18.06
CA MET A 35 -6.16 0.26 -16.66
C MET A 35 -7.40 0.39 -15.77
N VAL A 36 -7.39 -0.35 -14.68
CA VAL A 36 -8.18 -0.02 -13.49
C VAL A 36 -7.34 0.95 -12.67
N HIS A 37 -7.97 2.01 -12.18
CA HIS A 37 -7.33 3.03 -11.36
C HIS A 37 -8.27 3.38 -10.22
N TYR A 38 -7.74 3.30 -9.01
CA TYR A 38 -8.32 3.83 -7.80
C TYR A 38 -7.39 4.92 -7.28
N PHE A 39 -7.94 6.08 -6.96
CA PHE A 39 -7.18 7.19 -6.40
C PHE A 39 -8.05 7.90 -5.37
N ASP A 40 -7.48 8.11 -4.19
CA ASP A 40 -8.11 8.87 -3.11
C ASP A 40 -7.06 9.80 -2.48
N ASP A 41 -7.42 11.07 -2.40
CA ASP A 41 -6.66 12.18 -1.82
C ASP A 41 -7.34 12.74 -0.56
N PHE A 42 -8.37 12.07 -0.04
CA PHE A 42 -9.04 12.42 1.22
C PHE A 42 -9.52 13.89 1.29
N LEU A 43 -9.90 14.49 0.15
CA LEU A 43 -10.40 15.87 0.06
C LEU A 43 -11.85 16.06 0.57
N GLY A 44 -12.45 15.04 1.17
CA GLY A 44 -13.83 15.04 1.67
C GLY A 44 -13.92 15.18 3.20
N ASP A 45 -15.13 15.43 3.72
CA ASP A 45 -15.39 15.56 5.17
C ASP A 45 -15.74 14.20 5.83
N GLU A 46 -16.16 13.21 5.04
CA GLU A 46 -16.56 11.89 5.54
C GLU A 46 -15.99 10.77 4.66
N ILE A 47 -15.40 9.77 5.31
CA ILE A 47 -15.08 8.49 4.68
C ILE A 47 -16.39 7.75 4.55
N ARG A 48 -16.96 7.78 3.33
CA ARG A 48 -18.29 7.22 3.09
C ARG A 48 -18.31 5.75 3.52
N GLY A 49 -19.01 5.46 4.61
CA GLY A 49 -19.30 4.15 5.16
C GLY A 49 -20.43 4.32 6.18
N SER A 50 -21.40 3.41 6.21
CA SER A 50 -22.49 3.48 7.19
C SER A 50 -22.66 2.14 7.88
N GLY A 51 -23.31 2.11 9.05
CA GLY A 51 -23.41 0.93 9.94
C GLY A 51 -24.02 -0.36 9.36
N GLY A 52 -24.27 -0.44 8.05
CA GLY A 52 -24.58 -1.68 7.33
C GLY A 52 -24.13 -1.69 5.85
N THR A 53 -23.30 -0.74 5.40
CA THR A 53 -22.76 -0.71 4.02
C THR A 53 -21.26 -0.52 4.09
N PRO A 54 -20.46 -1.41 3.45
CA PRO A 54 -19.01 -1.24 3.40
C PRO A 54 -18.69 0.17 2.90
N GLY A 55 -17.79 0.84 3.60
CA GLY A 55 -17.36 2.15 3.17
C GLY A 55 -16.45 2.08 1.95
N ILE A 56 -15.83 3.21 1.61
CA ILE A 56 -14.74 3.26 0.63
C ILE A 56 -13.56 2.38 1.06
N TYR A 57 -13.42 2.15 2.38
CA TYR A 57 -12.44 1.25 2.99
C TYR A 57 -13.12 0.27 3.94
N GLU A 58 -12.54 -0.93 4.04
CA GLU A 58 -12.78 -1.85 5.15
C GLU A 58 -11.76 -1.53 6.25
N LEU A 59 -12.25 -1.19 7.44
CA LEU A 59 -11.44 -0.86 8.59
C LEU A 59 -11.45 -2.06 9.55
N ASN A 60 -10.27 -2.65 9.79
CA ASN A 60 -10.07 -3.66 10.81
C ASN A 60 -9.26 -3.06 11.96
N THR A 61 -9.83 -3.06 13.16
CA THR A 61 -9.26 -2.37 14.32
C THR A 61 -9.31 -3.26 15.55
N GLY A 62 -8.44 -2.94 16.51
CA GLY A 62 -8.59 -3.40 17.87
C GLY A 62 -9.76 -2.70 18.57
N SER A 63 -9.57 -2.33 19.83
CA SER A 63 -10.62 -1.74 20.65
C SER A 63 -10.88 -0.27 20.33
N ASP A 64 -9.84 0.48 19.99
CA ASP A 64 -9.84 1.94 19.93
C ASP A 64 -9.25 2.49 18.61
N GLY A 65 -8.87 1.62 17.67
CA GLY A 65 -8.42 2.01 16.35
C GLY A 65 -9.49 2.77 15.55
N VAL A 66 -9.10 3.88 14.90
CA VAL A 66 -10.02 4.73 14.15
C VAL A 66 -9.38 5.20 12.86
N LEU A 67 -10.20 5.33 11.80
CA LEU A 67 -9.85 6.05 10.59
C LEU A 67 -10.69 7.34 10.53
N SER A 68 -10.04 8.48 10.36
CA SER A 68 -10.69 9.79 10.26
C SER A 68 -10.06 10.65 9.17
N ILE A 69 -10.80 11.62 8.64
CA ILE A 69 -10.20 12.67 7.79
C ILE A 69 -9.85 13.84 8.69
N LEU A 70 -8.59 14.29 8.64
CA LEU A 70 -8.13 15.44 9.39
C LEU A 70 -8.68 16.72 8.77
N ALA A 71 -9.37 17.51 9.59
CA ALA A 71 -9.90 18.80 9.17
C ALA A 71 -8.77 19.78 8.79
N ASP A 72 -9.08 20.65 7.83
CA ASP A 72 -8.24 21.79 7.41
C ASP A 72 -6.81 21.42 6.96
N GLN A 73 -6.59 20.17 6.52
CA GLN A 73 -5.30 19.75 5.96
C GLN A 73 -5.16 20.16 4.49
N THR A 74 -3.99 20.68 4.14
CA THR A 74 -3.66 20.95 2.74
C THR A 74 -3.48 19.64 1.99
N ASN A 75 -4.10 19.52 0.81
CA ASN A 75 -4.16 18.32 -0.04
C ASN A 75 -5.01 17.16 0.47
N GLY A 76 -5.65 17.29 1.63
CA GLY A 76 -6.44 16.22 2.25
C GLY A 76 -5.53 15.18 2.91
N VAL A 77 -5.91 14.74 4.11
CA VAL A 77 -5.14 13.76 4.87
C VAL A 77 -6.10 12.93 5.70
N ALA A 78 -6.03 11.60 5.57
CA ALA A 78 -6.64 10.69 6.51
C ALA A 78 -5.66 10.35 7.64
N GLU A 79 -6.16 10.29 8.87
CA GLU A 79 -5.42 9.76 10.01
C GLU A 79 -6.00 8.39 10.36
N LEU A 80 -5.11 7.40 10.36
CA LEU A 80 -5.34 6.11 10.97
C LEU A 80 -4.68 6.15 12.34
N SER A 81 -5.46 6.00 13.40
CA SER A 81 -4.97 6.05 14.78
C SER A 81 -5.15 4.70 15.45
N ALA A 82 -4.15 4.30 16.23
CA ALA A 82 -4.27 3.22 17.20
C ALA A 82 -3.93 3.78 18.58
N SER A 83 -4.84 3.60 19.53
CA SER A 83 -4.69 4.05 20.91
C SER A 83 -4.90 2.87 21.86
N THR A 84 -4.04 2.75 22.86
CA THR A 84 -4.18 1.66 23.84
C THR A 84 -5.24 1.94 24.91
N GLY A 85 -5.91 3.10 24.88
CA GLY A 85 -6.52 3.65 26.09
C GLY A 85 -5.50 3.58 27.24
N ALA A 86 -5.90 3.43 28.50
CA ALA A 86 -4.93 3.29 29.58
C ALA A 86 -4.33 1.86 29.74
N GLY A 87 -3.98 1.14 28.65
CA GLY A 87 -3.08 -0.02 28.74
C GLY A 87 -3.42 -1.33 28.01
N ALA A 88 -3.83 -1.30 26.74
CA ALA A 88 -3.84 -2.49 25.88
C ALA A 88 -2.57 -2.60 25.03
N ASP A 89 -1.79 -3.68 25.13
CA ASP A 89 -0.68 -3.94 24.20
C ASP A 89 -1.24 -4.33 22.81
N ASP A 90 -0.46 -4.08 21.75
CA ASP A 90 -0.72 -4.50 20.37
C ASP A 90 -2.03 -3.99 19.72
N GLU A 91 -2.56 -2.83 20.15
CA GLU A 91 -3.66 -2.17 19.43
C GLU A 91 -3.30 -1.92 17.97
N TYR A 92 -4.26 -2.02 17.06
CA TYR A 92 -4.03 -1.84 15.64
C TYR A 92 -5.19 -1.13 14.95
N ALA A 93 -4.87 -0.55 13.80
CA ALA A 93 -5.83 -0.07 12.84
C ALA A 93 -5.26 -0.35 11.44
N PHE A 94 -6.00 -1.09 10.64
CA PHE A 94 -5.67 -1.43 9.25
C PHE A 94 -6.83 -1.09 8.34
N ILE A 95 -6.49 -0.55 7.18
CA ILE A 95 -7.44 -0.26 6.11
C ILE A 95 -7.12 -1.10 4.88
N ALA A 96 -8.18 -1.64 4.30
CA ALA A 96 -8.14 -2.30 3.01
C ALA A 96 -9.16 -1.65 2.07
N LEU A 97 -8.92 -1.68 0.76
CA LEU A 97 -10.04 -1.41 -0.18
C LEU A 97 -11.10 -2.52 -0.04
N PRO A 98 -12.38 -2.22 -0.26
CA PRO A 98 -13.40 -3.26 -0.19
C PRO A 98 -13.17 -4.28 -1.30
N GLU A 99 -13.31 -5.55 -0.92
CA GLU A 99 -13.22 -6.73 -1.80
C GLU A 99 -11.84 -7.00 -2.45
N LEU A 100 -11.56 -8.28 -2.70
CA LEU A 100 -10.31 -8.75 -3.27
C LEU A 100 -10.28 -8.61 -4.81
N ASN A 101 -10.16 -7.38 -5.30
CA ASN A 101 -10.29 -7.05 -6.72
C ASN A 101 -8.97 -7.01 -7.51
N TRP A 102 -7.82 -7.19 -6.86
CA TRP A 102 -6.50 -6.95 -7.44
C TRP A 102 -5.75 -8.25 -7.62
N THR A 103 -4.83 -8.32 -8.59
CA THR A 103 -3.99 -9.52 -8.78
C THR A 103 -2.59 -9.17 -9.25
N ALA A 104 -1.61 -9.99 -8.89
CA ALA A 104 -0.22 -9.80 -9.30
C ALA A 104 0.00 -10.07 -10.80
N GLN A 105 -0.72 -11.03 -11.39
CA GLN A 105 -0.67 -11.32 -12.84
C GLN A 105 -1.19 -10.16 -13.72
N GLN A 106 -1.98 -9.24 -13.15
CA GLN A 106 -2.44 -8.02 -13.83
C GLN A 106 -1.50 -6.82 -13.61
N ASN A 107 -0.33 -7.06 -13.01
CA ASN A 107 0.64 -6.03 -12.65
C ASN A 107 0.05 -4.93 -11.78
N ALA A 108 -0.59 -5.32 -10.68
CA ALA A 108 -1.07 -4.36 -9.70
C ALA A 108 0.10 -3.56 -9.11
N VAL A 109 -0.09 -2.25 -8.98
CA VAL A 109 0.85 -1.30 -8.38
C VAL A 109 0.09 -0.43 -7.42
N MET A 110 0.64 -0.20 -6.24
CA MET A 110 0.13 0.70 -5.22
C MET A 110 1.20 1.70 -4.85
N ALA A 111 0.81 2.95 -4.65
CA ALA A 111 1.62 4.00 -4.06
C ALA A 111 0.81 4.66 -2.94
N VAL A 112 1.41 4.77 -1.76
CA VAL A 112 0.81 5.45 -0.60
C VAL A 112 1.78 6.47 -0.08
N ARG A 113 1.31 7.70 0.09
CA ARG A 113 2.09 8.75 0.76
C ARG A 113 1.63 8.87 2.19
N LEU A 114 2.54 8.63 3.13
CA LEU A 114 2.24 8.58 4.55
C LEU A 114 3.33 9.24 5.41
N ASN A 115 2.97 9.62 6.63
CA ASN A 115 3.91 9.89 7.72
C ASN A 115 3.40 9.25 9.03
N ILE A 116 4.27 9.12 10.01
CA ILE A 116 3.92 8.67 11.37
C ILE A 116 4.39 9.72 12.38
N ASP A 117 3.59 9.96 13.41
CA ASP A 117 3.89 10.91 14.49
C ASP A 117 5.13 10.50 15.32
N ALA A 118 5.29 9.20 15.58
CA ALA A 118 6.43 8.65 16.30
C ALA A 118 6.83 7.27 15.77
N ILE A 119 8.14 7.06 15.62
CA ILE A 119 8.71 5.86 14.99
C ILE A 119 9.13 4.78 16.01
N THR A 120 8.76 4.93 17.28
CA THR A 120 9.08 3.97 18.34
C THR A 120 7.89 3.09 18.68
N THR A 121 8.15 1.83 19.05
CA THR A 121 7.13 0.86 19.50
C THR A 121 5.93 0.78 18.55
N VAL A 122 6.22 0.60 17.26
CA VAL A 122 5.21 0.63 16.21
C VAL A 122 5.60 -0.30 15.08
N LYS A 123 4.57 -0.83 14.42
CA LYS A 123 4.64 -1.54 13.17
C LYS A 123 3.73 -0.85 12.15
N ILE A 124 4.19 -0.72 10.92
CA ILE A 124 3.45 -0.14 9.79
C ILE A 124 3.55 -1.11 8.63
N GLU A 125 2.45 -1.35 7.92
CA GLU A 125 2.41 -2.17 6.70
C GLU A 125 1.83 -1.37 5.54
N VAL A 126 2.41 -1.51 4.34
CA VAL A 126 1.90 -0.91 3.10
C VAL A 126 2.09 -1.86 1.92
N GLY A 127 1.02 -2.25 1.23
CA GLY A 127 1.14 -3.05 0.02
C GLY A 127 -0.12 -3.83 -0.33
N PHE A 128 0.03 -5.12 -0.62
CA PHE A 128 -1.10 -5.99 -0.95
C PHE A 128 -1.17 -7.20 -0.03
N THR A 129 -2.37 -7.65 0.28
CA THR A 129 -2.66 -8.91 0.97
C THR A 129 -3.90 -9.56 0.38
N ASP A 130 -4.16 -10.84 0.67
CA ASP A 130 -5.31 -11.63 0.22
C ASP A 130 -6.50 -11.62 1.19
N VAL A 131 -6.45 -10.77 2.23
CA VAL A 131 -7.45 -10.72 3.30
C VAL A 131 -7.70 -9.29 3.76
N THR A 132 -8.94 -8.94 4.10
CA THR A 132 -9.30 -7.59 4.54
C THR A 132 -9.44 -7.46 6.06
N THR A 133 -9.38 -8.57 6.78
CA THR A 133 -9.73 -8.65 8.21
C THR A 133 -8.57 -9.10 9.11
N ASP A 134 -7.35 -9.17 8.61
CA ASP A 134 -6.21 -9.60 9.41
C ASP A 134 -5.75 -8.51 10.38
N ASN A 135 -5.17 -8.91 11.51
CA ASN A 135 -4.59 -7.99 12.50
C ASN A 135 -3.15 -7.61 12.11
N GLY A 136 -2.93 -7.38 10.81
CA GLY A 136 -1.63 -7.29 10.15
C GLY A 136 -1.33 -8.53 9.32
N ALA A 137 -0.94 -8.32 8.06
CA ALA A 137 -0.60 -9.40 7.12
C ALA A 137 0.69 -10.12 7.53
N VAL A 138 1.56 -9.44 8.29
CA VAL A 138 2.81 -10.01 8.83
C VAL A 138 2.64 -10.29 10.31
N ASN A 139 2.81 -11.53 10.74
CA ASN A 139 2.71 -11.90 12.14
C ASN A 139 3.98 -11.48 12.91
N VAL A 140 5.14 -11.95 12.46
CA VAL A 140 6.45 -11.62 13.04
C VAL A 140 7.44 -11.34 11.92
N LEU A 141 8.12 -10.19 11.95
CA LEU A 141 9.11 -9.84 10.92
C LEU A 141 10.53 -10.35 11.22
N ALA A 142 10.93 -10.35 12.50
CA ALA A 142 12.29 -10.76 12.92
C ALA A 142 12.62 -12.22 12.57
N THR A 143 11.66 -13.11 12.82
CA THR A 143 11.61 -14.46 12.24
C THR A 143 10.40 -14.47 11.31
N PRO A 144 10.59 -14.15 10.02
CA PRO A 144 9.51 -13.87 9.09
C PRO A 144 8.43 -14.96 9.13
N THR A 145 7.22 -14.56 9.50
CA THR A 145 6.00 -15.37 9.42
C THR A 145 4.84 -14.50 8.97
N GLY A 146 4.04 -14.97 8.01
CA GLY A 146 2.82 -14.30 7.59
C GLY A 146 1.61 -14.69 8.42
N THR A 147 0.67 -13.76 8.61
CA THR A 147 -0.71 -14.08 9.00
C THR A 147 -1.53 -14.41 7.76
N ALA A 148 -1.35 -13.57 6.72
CA ALA A 148 -1.93 -13.73 5.40
C ALA A 148 -1.19 -14.84 4.62
N ASP A 149 -1.92 -15.64 3.85
CA ASP A 149 -1.33 -16.68 3.00
C ASP A 149 -0.61 -16.05 1.80
N ASP A 150 -1.15 -14.94 1.27
CA ASP A 150 -0.58 -14.21 0.14
C ASP A 150 -0.50 -12.70 0.39
N CYS A 151 0.73 -12.18 0.54
CA CYS A 151 0.94 -10.74 0.72
C CYS A 151 2.31 -10.28 0.20
N ALA A 152 2.39 -9.00 -0.16
CA ALA A 152 3.64 -8.33 -0.50
C ALA A 152 3.57 -6.90 -0.01
N VAL A 153 4.35 -6.58 1.03
CA VAL A 153 4.22 -5.34 1.78
C VAL A 153 5.58 -4.74 2.14
N TRP A 154 5.64 -3.42 2.14
CA TRP A 154 6.57 -2.69 2.99
C TRP A 154 6.18 -2.87 4.45
N VAL A 155 7.16 -3.09 5.31
CA VAL A 155 7.00 -3.20 6.75
C VAL A 155 8.05 -2.34 7.44
N PHE A 156 7.62 -1.49 8.35
CA PHE A 156 8.48 -0.92 9.38
C PHE A 156 8.04 -1.57 10.69
N ASP A 157 8.93 -2.22 11.43
CA ASP A 157 8.55 -2.93 12.66
C ASP A 157 9.67 -2.85 13.69
N THR A 158 9.43 -2.09 14.76
CA THR A 158 10.44 -1.85 15.79
C THR A 158 10.84 -3.09 16.58
N ASP A 159 10.08 -4.18 16.50
CA ASP A 159 10.43 -5.47 17.13
C ASP A 159 11.45 -6.28 16.30
N ASP A 160 11.73 -5.90 15.05
CA ASP A 160 12.83 -6.46 14.22
C ASP A 160 13.98 -5.47 14.06
N THR A 161 13.73 -4.38 13.32
CA THR A 161 14.74 -3.35 13.04
C THR A 161 14.14 -1.94 13.09
N ALA A 162 14.99 -0.93 13.06
CA ALA A 162 14.56 0.47 12.96
C ALA A 162 14.49 0.97 11.50
N TYR A 163 14.35 0.08 10.52
CA TYR A 163 14.36 0.42 9.10
C TYR A 163 13.15 -0.14 8.37
N TRP A 164 12.85 0.43 7.20
CA TRP A 164 11.89 -0.17 6.31
C TRP A 164 12.44 -1.48 5.72
N GLN A 165 11.56 -2.46 5.62
CA GLN A 165 11.86 -3.79 5.13
C GLN A 165 10.74 -4.24 4.18
N CYS A 166 11.07 -5.11 3.24
CA CYS A 166 10.10 -5.70 2.34
C CYS A 166 9.83 -7.13 2.80
N PHE A 167 8.55 -7.48 2.86
CA PHE A 167 8.07 -8.82 3.17
C PHE A 167 7.20 -9.33 2.03
N GLY A 168 7.29 -10.63 1.77
CA GLY A 168 6.45 -11.34 0.83
C GLY A 168 6.11 -12.72 1.39
N ASN A 169 4.85 -13.13 1.25
CA ASN A 169 4.37 -14.46 1.56
C ASN A 169 3.60 -14.98 0.36
N LYS A 170 3.94 -16.19 -0.09
CA LYS A 170 3.32 -16.83 -1.25
C LYS A 170 2.74 -18.17 -0.81
N ALA A 171 1.41 -18.26 -0.80
CA ALA A 171 0.69 -19.46 -0.37
C ALA A 171 1.23 -20.03 0.96
N GLY A 172 1.47 -19.14 1.93
CA GLY A 172 1.99 -19.49 3.27
C GLY A 172 3.48 -19.84 3.31
N THR A 173 4.25 -19.51 2.27
CA THR A 173 5.72 -19.61 2.28
C THR A 173 6.37 -18.24 2.14
N GLU A 174 7.16 -17.85 3.14
CA GLU A 174 7.81 -16.55 3.18
C GLU A 174 8.98 -16.45 2.19
N ALA A 175 9.02 -15.34 1.46
CA ALA A 175 10.17 -14.96 0.66
C ALA A 175 11.32 -14.43 1.53
N THR A 176 12.54 -14.44 0.99
CA THR A 176 13.67 -13.79 1.65
C THR A 176 13.40 -12.29 1.80
N LYS A 177 13.29 -11.82 3.05
CA LYS A 177 13.10 -10.40 3.36
C LYS A 177 14.20 -9.53 2.74
N ILE A 178 13.84 -8.33 2.32
CA ILE A 178 14.80 -7.33 1.80
C ILE A 178 14.81 -6.16 2.78
N GLU A 179 15.99 -5.69 3.17
CA GLU A 179 16.15 -4.55 4.06
C GLU A 179 16.60 -3.33 3.25
N ASP A 180 15.93 -2.17 3.41
CA ASP A 180 16.30 -0.95 2.68
C ASP A 180 17.43 -0.17 3.38
N GLY A 181 17.57 -0.36 4.70
CA GLY A 181 18.56 0.30 5.55
C GLY A 181 18.25 1.77 5.89
N LEU A 182 17.01 2.22 5.70
CA LEU A 182 16.56 3.59 5.87
C LEU A 182 15.33 3.64 6.78
N ALA A 183 15.39 4.47 7.81
CA ALA A 183 14.27 4.65 8.74
C ALA A 183 13.22 5.62 8.18
N PRO A 184 11.94 5.50 8.59
CA PRO A 184 11.02 6.62 8.54
C PRO A 184 11.53 7.77 9.43
N VAL A 185 11.14 8.99 9.10
CA VAL A 185 11.37 10.18 9.95
C VAL A 185 10.01 10.64 10.45
N ALA A 186 9.89 10.79 11.77
CA ALA A 186 8.67 11.28 12.41
C ALA A 186 8.17 12.57 11.72
N ASP A 187 6.86 12.68 11.55
CA ASP A 187 6.14 13.79 10.91
C ASP A 187 6.58 14.13 9.47
N THR A 188 7.39 13.27 8.82
CA THR A 188 7.90 13.51 7.47
C THR A 188 7.25 12.56 6.49
N PHE A 189 6.54 13.11 5.50
CA PHE A 189 5.91 12.30 4.47
C PHE A 189 6.93 11.58 3.59
N GLU A 190 6.60 10.36 3.23
CA GLU A 190 7.30 9.55 2.24
C GLU A 190 6.30 8.75 1.42
N THR A 191 6.69 8.33 0.22
CA THR A 191 5.83 7.49 -0.62
C THR A 191 6.37 6.08 -0.69
N MET A 192 5.55 5.13 -0.24
CA MET A 192 5.84 3.70 -0.29
C MET A 192 5.12 3.10 -1.50
N ILE A 193 5.89 2.45 -2.39
CA ILE A 193 5.37 1.89 -3.64
C ILE A 193 5.63 0.40 -3.66
N VAL A 194 4.59 -0.39 -3.95
CA VAL A 194 4.65 -1.84 -4.17
C VAL A 194 4.14 -2.14 -5.58
N ALA A 195 4.97 -2.76 -6.40
CA ALA A 195 4.65 -3.16 -7.76
C ALA A 195 4.76 -4.68 -7.92
N LEU A 196 3.66 -5.31 -8.34
CA LEU A 196 3.58 -6.75 -8.54
C LEU A 196 3.80 -7.11 -10.01
N ARG A 197 4.37 -8.29 -10.25
CA ARG A 197 4.45 -8.91 -11.57
C ARG A 197 4.61 -10.41 -11.43
N ASP A 198 3.66 -11.15 -11.95
CA ASP A 198 3.61 -12.61 -11.84
C ASP A 198 3.69 -13.02 -10.36
N THR A 199 4.73 -13.76 -9.96
CA THR A 199 4.96 -14.18 -8.56
C THR A 199 5.93 -13.29 -7.80
N ASN A 200 6.26 -12.11 -8.34
CA ASN A 200 7.33 -11.25 -7.82
C ASN A 200 6.79 -9.89 -7.41
N ALA A 201 7.47 -9.28 -6.45
CA ALA A 201 7.20 -7.91 -6.01
C ALA A 201 8.44 -7.02 -6.16
N LYS A 202 8.21 -5.74 -6.40
CA LYS A 202 9.24 -4.71 -6.42
C LYS A 202 8.80 -3.55 -5.55
N PHE A 203 9.74 -3.01 -4.80
CA PHE A 203 9.48 -2.02 -3.78
C PHE A 203 10.27 -0.75 -4.10
N LEU A 204 9.60 0.39 -4.08
CA LEU A 204 10.23 1.69 -4.29
C LEU A 204 9.82 2.64 -3.17
N ARG A 205 10.69 3.59 -2.87
CA ARG A 205 10.47 4.63 -1.88
C ARG A 205 10.81 5.99 -2.46
N LEU A 206 9.92 6.96 -2.25
CA LEU A 206 10.19 8.37 -2.56
C LEU A 206 10.27 9.19 -1.27
N ASP A 207 11.15 10.19 -1.24
CA ASP A 207 11.17 11.17 -0.16
C ASP A 207 9.96 12.12 -0.19
N ALA A 208 9.87 13.03 0.78
CA ALA A 208 8.81 14.03 0.89
C ALA A 208 8.64 14.92 -0.36
N ASN A 209 9.69 15.03 -1.18
CA ASN A 209 9.73 15.84 -2.40
C ASN A 209 9.46 15.01 -3.67
N GLY A 210 9.24 13.70 -3.53
CA GLY A 210 9.00 12.78 -4.65
C GLY A 210 10.28 12.27 -5.33
N ASN A 211 11.46 12.44 -4.74
CA ASN A 211 12.70 11.87 -5.27
C ASN A 211 12.81 10.40 -4.90
N LEU A 212 13.20 9.55 -5.86
CA LEU A 212 13.48 8.14 -5.60
C LEU A 212 14.69 7.99 -4.66
N THR A 213 14.46 7.45 -3.47
CA THR A 213 15.49 7.18 -2.46
C THR A 213 15.90 5.72 -2.40
N TYR A 214 14.97 4.82 -2.75
CA TYR A 214 15.24 3.39 -2.76
C TYR A 214 14.44 2.67 -3.86
N GLU A 215 15.06 1.65 -4.45
CA GLU A 215 14.46 0.71 -5.38
C GLU A 215 15.03 -0.68 -5.12
N SER A 216 14.17 -1.63 -4.75
CA SER A 216 14.59 -3.01 -4.45
C SER A 216 14.96 -3.77 -5.73
N ALA A 217 15.74 -4.85 -5.56
CA ALA A 217 15.70 -5.95 -6.52
C ALA A 217 14.28 -6.55 -6.55
N TRP A 218 13.95 -7.29 -7.61
CA TRP A 218 12.71 -8.08 -7.60
C TRP A 218 12.79 -9.13 -6.50
N MET A 219 11.87 -9.08 -5.55
CA MET A 219 11.66 -10.15 -4.58
C MET A 219 11.01 -11.31 -5.31
N THR A 220 11.73 -12.43 -5.39
CA THR A 220 11.26 -13.65 -6.03
C THR A 220 10.30 -14.39 -5.13
N ASP A 221 9.26 -14.98 -5.71
CA ASP A 221 8.25 -15.76 -4.97
C ASP A 221 7.61 -14.97 -3.81
N ALA A 222 7.40 -13.68 -4.02
CA ALA A 222 6.83 -12.78 -3.04
C ALA A 222 5.32 -12.97 -2.85
N ILE A 223 4.61 -13.47 -3.87
CA ILE A 223 3.15 -13.55 -3.89
C ILE A 223 2.65 -14.57 -4.92
N THR A 224 1.44 -15.11 -4.75
CA THR A 224 0.80 -15.95 -5.77
C THR A 224 0.18 -15.11 -6.88
N ALA A 225 0.51 -15.44 -8.13
CA ALA A 225 0.19 -14.60 -9.28
C ALA A 225 -1.32 -14.41 -9.51
N ALA A 226 -2.10 -15.47 -9.30
CA ALA A 226 -3.51 -15.53 -9.66
C ALA A 226 -4.46 -15.17 -8.51
N ASP A 227 -3.95 -15.14 -7.29
CA ASP A 227 -4.76 -14.93 -6.10
C ASP A 227 -5.29 -13.51 -6.02
N LYS A 228 -6.42 -13.41 -5.33
CA LYS A 228 -7.20 -12.19 -5.21
C LYS A 228 -6.66 -11.39 -4.04
N LEU A 229 -6.29 -10.15 -4.33
CA LEU A 229 -5.58 -9.27 -3.42
C LEU A 229 -6.36 -7.98 -3.21
N VAL A 230 -5.95 -7.27 -2.17
CA VAL A 230 -6.45 -5.97 -1.79
C VAL A 230 -5.29 -5.05 -1.38
N PRO A 231 -5.32 -3.77 -1.78
CA PRO A 231 -4.46 -2.72 -1.24
C PRO A 231 -4.65 -2.60 0.26
N TRP A 232 -3.53 -2.54 0.97
CA TRP A 232 -3.45 -2.64 2.42
C TRP A 232 -2.55 -1.57 2.99
N VAL A 233 -3.03 -0.86 3.99
CA VAL A 233 -2.24 0.09 4.78
C VAL A 233 -2.65 -0.07 6.22
N GLY A 234 -1.69 -0.09 7.13
CA GLY A 234 -2.08 0.13 8.52
C GLY A 234 -0.93 0.21 9.47
N LEU A 235 -1.31 0.37 10.72
CA LEU A 235 -0.40 0.51 11.83
C LEU A 235 -0.84 -0.41 12.99
N GLN A 236 0.15 -0.88 13.72
CA GLN A 236 -0.01 -1.68 14.91
C GLN A 236 0.97 -1.16 15.96
N LEU A 237 0.50 -0.97 17.17
CA LEU A 237 1.34 -0.62 18.30
C LEU A 237 2.18 -1.84 18.69
N ARG A 238 3.41 -1.60 19.16
CA ARG A 238 4.18 -2.62 19.87
C ARG A 238 4.12 -2.37 21.36
N THR A 239 4.45 -3.40 22.14
CA THR A 239 4.44 -3.35 23.61
C THR A 239 5.09 -2.07 24.14
N GLY A 240 4.39 -1.37 25.03
CA GLY A 240 4.87 -0.11 25.63
C GLY A 240 4.60 1.17 24.82
N SER A 241 3.91 1.07 23.68
CA SER A 241 3.32 2.24 23.01
C SER A 241 2.08 2.74 23.75
N ILE A 242 1.70 4.01 23.53
CA ILE A 242 0.50 4.61 24.13
C ILE A 242 -0.51 4.95 23.02
N ASP A 243 -0.12 5.87 22.12
CA ASP A 243 -0.90 6.28 20.95
C ASP A 243 0.04 6.43 19.75
N ARG A 244 -0.41 6.06 18.56
CA ARG A 244 0.29 6.36 17.29
C ARG A 244 -0.70 6.73 16.21
N ASN A 245 -0.31 7.73 15.42
CA ASN A 245 -1.11 8.27 14.34
C ASN A 245 -0.32 8.19 13.03
N LEU A 246 -0.85 7.40 12.10
CA LEU A 246 -0.35 7.29 10.74
C LEU A 246 -1.22 8.18 9.85
N ASN A 247 -0.61 9.24 9.32
CA ASN A 247 -1.30 10.12 8.40
C ASN A 247 -1.03 9.67 6.97
N ILE A 248 -2.08 9.64 6.16
CA ILE A 248 -2.08 9.19 4.78
C ILE A 248 -2.60 10.35 3.92
N ASP A 249 -1.76 10.85 3.02
CA ASP A 249 -2.08 11.95 2.10
C ASP A 249 -2.79 11.44 0.84
N TYR A 250 -2.35 10.30 0.30
CA TYR A 250 -3.06 9.66 -0.80
C TYR A 250 -2.83 8.15 -0.86
N ILE A 251 -3.78 7.47 -1.51
CA ILE A 251 -3.67 6.09 -1.95
C ILE A 251 -3.94 6.05 -3.47
N ASP A 252 -2.95 5.60 -4.24
CA ASP A 252 -3.04 5.37 -5.69
C ASP A 252 -2.82 3.90 -5.99
N VAL A 253 -3.80 3.25 -6.61
CA VAL A 253 -3.72 1.83 -6.97
C VAL A 253 -4.13 1.64 -8.41
N ARG A 254 -3.28 0.92 -9.17
CA ARG A 254 -3.45 0.68 -10.59
C ARG A 254 -3.19 -0.77 -10.93
N GLN A 255 -3.98 -1.32 -11.83
CA GLN A 255 -3.71 -2.63 -12.43
C GLN A 255 -4.21 -2.66 -13.87
N ARG A 256 -3.67 -3.58 -14.67
CA ARG A 256 -4.24 -3.82 -15.99
C ARG A 256 -5.58 -4.55 -15.84
N ARG A 257 -6.52 -4.26 -16.75
CA ARG A 257 -7.78 -5.02 -16.85
C ARG A 257 -7.56 -6.46 -17.31
N THR A 258 -6.49 -6.71 -18.06
CA THR A 258 -6.15 -8.02 -18.62
C THR A 258 -4.66 -8.33 -18.45
N THR A 259 -4.32 -9.61 -18.49
CA THR A 259 -2.93 -10.09 -18.41
C THR A 259 -2.15 -9.89 -19.72
N SER A 260 -2.85 -9.63 -20.84
CA SER A 260 -2.28 -9.43 -22.18
C SER A 260 -1.89 -7.99 -22.51
#